data_AF-A0A4R0XUH7-F1
#
_entry.id   AF-A0A4R0XUH7-F1
#
_cell.length_a   1.000
_cell.length_b   1.000
_cell.length_c   1.000
_cell.angle_alpha   90.00
_cell.angle_beta   90.00
_cell.angle_gamma   90.00
#
_symmetry.space_group_name_H-M   'P 1'
#
loop_
_entity.id
_entity.type
_entity.pdbx_description
1 polymer ?
#
loop_
_entity_poly.entity_id
_entity_poly.type
_entity_poly.pdbx_seq_one_letter_code
_entity_poly.pdbx_strand_id
1 'polypeptide(L)' 'MLLIYLGLAVFIIGGIGFLITAFKNSILWGLGCLLLYPVSIIFLILNWNDAKNPFLLQLLGIGIMLVGSVFSSPTHI' A
#
# COMPACT_ATOMS: atom_id res chain seq x y z
N MET A 1 10.43 16.45 4.83
CA MET A 1 9.09 16.89 4.39
C MET A 1 8.74 16.39 2.99
N LEU A 2 9.46 16.78 1.92
CA LEU A 2 9.13 16.39 0.54
C LEU A 2 9.13 14.86 0.28
N LEU A 3 10.07 14.12 0.86
CA LEU A 3 10.10 12.64 0.77
C LEU A 3 8.88 11.96 1.40
N ILE A 4 8.32 12.53 2.48
CA ILE A 4 7.14 11.97 3.14
C ILE A 4 5.92 12.08 2.22
N TYR A 5 5.73 13.23 1.56
CA TYR A 5 4.65 13.42 0.59
C TYR A 5 4.82 12.53 -0.65
N LEU A 6 6.04 12.33 -1.14
CA LEU A 6 6.31 11.36 -2.22
C LEU A 6 5.98 9.93 -1.79
N GLY A 7 6.43 9.52 -0.60
CA GLY A 7 6.12 8.21 -0.06
C GLY A 7 4.61 7.99 0.15
N LEU A 8 3.89 9.03 0.59
CA LEU A 8 2.43 9.01 0.70
C LEU A 8 1.77 8.81 -0.67
N ALA A 9 2.22 9.54 -1.70
CA ALA A 9 1.68 9.39 -3.05
C ALA A 9 1.89 7.96 -3.59
N VAL A 10 3.09 7.41 -3.41
CA VAL A 10 3.41 6.03 -3.83
C VAL A 10 2.58 5.01 -3.03
N PHE A 11 2.40 5.21 -1.73
CA PHE A 11 1.56 4.36 -0.88
C PHE A 11 0.09 4.36 -1.35
N ILE A 12 -0.46 5.53 -1.68
CA ILE A 12 -1.82 5.66 -2.21
C ILE A 12 -1.93 4.96 -3.57
N ILE A 13 -0.96 5.15 -4.48
CA ILE A 13 -0.96 4.47 -5.77
C ILE A 13 -0.91 2.95 -5.61
N GLY A 14 -0.08 2.44 -4.69
CA GLY A 14 -0.02 1.01 -4.37
C GLY A 14 -1.33 0.47 -3.79
N GLY A 15 -1.94 1.20 -2.87
CA GLY A 15 -3.24 0.84 -2.28
C GLY A 15 -4.38 0.87 -3.29
N ILE A 16 -4.45 1.90 -4.15
CA ILE A 16 -5.42 1.99 -5.23
C ILE A 16 -5.21 0.84 -6.23
N GLY A 17 -3.98 0.55 -6.62
CA GLY A 17 -3.67 -0.58 -7.50
C GLY A 17 -4.13 -1.91 -6.91
N PHE A 18 -3.96 -2.10 -5.59
CA PHE A 18 -4.42 -3.29 -4.88
C PHE A 18 -5.94 -3.40 -4.89
N LEU A 19 -6.63 -2.29 -4.61
CA LEU A 19 -8.08 -2.19 -4.68
C LEU A 19 -8.62 -2.45 -6.09
N ILE A 20 -7.99 -1.90 -7.13
CA ILE A 20 -8.38 -2.14 -8.53
C ILE A 20 -8.27 -3.63 -8.85
N THR A 21 -7.17 -4.29 -8.47
CA THR A 21 -7.01 -5.74 -8.66
C THR A 21 -8.06 -6.54 -7.90
N ALA A 22 -8.37 -6.14 -6.66
CA ALA A 22 -9.42 -6.78 -5.86
C ALA A 22 -10.80 -6.66 -6.50
N PHE A 23 -11.16 -5.46 -6.98
CA PHE A 23 -12.41 -5.22 -7.71
C PHE A 23 -12.46 -5.93 -9.06
N LYS A 24 -11.33 -6.03 -9.77
CA LYS A 24 -11.22 -6.79 -11.03
C LYS A 24 -11.48 -8.28 -10.83
N ASN A 25 -11.06 -8.85 -9.70
CA ASN A 25 -11.33 -10.25 -9.40
C ASN A 25 -12.79 -10.47 -8.99
N SER A 26 -13.30 -9.65 -8.06
CA SER A 26 -14.72 -9.67 -7.69
C SER A 26 -15.14 -8.46 -6.86
N ILE A 27 -16.37 -7.98 -7.08
CA ILE A 27 -16.94 -6.86 -6.30
C ILE A 27 -16.93 -7.16 -4.79
N LEU A 28 -17.17 -8.43 -4.40
CA LEU A 28 -17.17 -8.86 -3.00
C LEU A 28 -15.79 -8.74 -2.36
N TRP A 29 -14.72 -9.07 -3.10
CA TRP A 29 -13.35 -8.95 -2.63
C TRP A 29 -12.89 -7.50 -2.55
N GLY A 30 -13.25 -6.67 -3.54
CA GLY A 30 -13.01 -5.23 -3.50
C GLY A 30 -13.67 -4.56 -2.29
N LEU A 31 -14.95 -4.84 -2.06
CA LEU A 31 -15.69 -4.32 -0.90
C LEU A 31 -15.13 -4.87 0.43
N GLY A 32 -14.78 -6.16 0.46
CA GLY A 32 -14.15 -6.81 1.60
C GLY A 32 -12.82 -6.18 1.96
N CYS A 33 -11.94 -5.93 1.00
CA CYS A 33 -10.67 -5.22 1.21
C CYS A 33 -10.87 -3.76 1.67
N LEU A 34 -11.92 -3.08 1.21
CA LEU A 34 -12.22 -1.70 1.57
C LEU A 34 -12.76 -1.57 3.01
N LEU A 35 -13.65 -2.48 3.41
CA LEU A 35 -14.35 -2.44 4.70
C LEU A 35 -13.62 -3.18 5.82
N LEU A 36 -12.87 -4.23 5.48
CA LEU A 36 -12.22 -5.12 6.45
C LEU A 36 -10.74 -5.27 6.10
N TYR A 37 -9.89 -4.58 6.86
CA TYR A 37 -8.44 -4.71 6.77
C TYR A 37 -7.92 -6.17 6.74
N PRO A 38 -8.40 -7.13 7.56
CA PRO A 38 -7.90 -8.51 7.50
C PRO A 38 -8.24 -9.22 6.18
N VAL A 39 -9.30 -8.82 5.47
CA VAL A 39 -9.64 -9.42 4.17
C VAL A 39 -8.59 -9.08 3.12
N SER A 40 -7.93 -7.91 3.24
CA SER A 40 -6.81 -7.56 2.36
C SER A 40 -5.64 -8.53 2.45
N ILE A 41 -5.34 -9.02 3.66
CA ILE A 41 -4.27 -10.00 3.89
C ILE A 41 -4.66 -11.37 3.30
N ILE A 42 -5.92 -11.78 3.50
CA ILE A 42 -6.45 -13.03 2.93
C ILE A 42 -6.42 -12.97 1.39
N PHE A 43 -6.86 -11.84 0.81
CA PHE A 43 -6.84 -11.62 -0.63
C PHE A 43 -5.41 -11.62 -1.18
N LEU A 44 -4.45 -11.01 -0.47
CA LEU A 44 -3.04 -10.99 -0.84
C LEU A 44 -2.46 -12.41 -0.92
N ILE A 45 -2.77 -13.27 0.06
CA ILE A 45 -2.27 -14.65 0.10
C ILE A 45 -2.94 -15.50 -1.00
N LEU A 46 -4.25 -15.38 -1.18
CA LEU A 46 -5.00 -16.15 -2.19
C LEU A 46 -4.73 -15.70 -3.63
N ASN A 47 -4.61 -14.40 -3.86
CA ASN A 47 -4.39 -13.79 -5.17
C ASN A 47 -2.98 -13.21 -5.29
N TRP A 48 -1.99 -13.90 -4.72
CA TRP A 48 -0.59 -13.46 -4.69
C TRP A 48 -0.07 -13.09 -6.07
N ASN A 49 -0.48 -13.82 -7.12
CA ASN A 49 0.01 -13.56 -8.47
C ASN A 49 -0.40 -12.18 -9.01
N ASP A 50 -1.63 -11.74 -8.72
CA ASP A 50 -2.17 -10.46 -9.17
C ASP A 50 -1.89 -9.32 -8.17
N ALA A 51 -1.83 -9.65 -6.87
CA ALA A 51 -1.66 -8.68 -5.80
C ALA A 51 -0.19 -8.32 -5.51
N LYS A 52 0.80 -9.12 -5.95
CA LYS A 52 2.23 -8.85 -5.71
C LYS A 52 2.69 -7.49 -6.24
N ASN A 53 2.27 -7.09 -7.43
CA ASN A 53 2.68 -5.83 -8.05
C ASN A 53 2.21 -4.61 -7.25
N PRO A 54 0.91 -4.45 -6.96
CA PRO A 54 0.44 -3.31 -6.17
C PRO A 54 0.93 -3.35 -4.73
N PHE A 55 1.07 -4.54 -4.12
CA PHE A 55 1.60 -4.68 -2.77
C PHE A 55 3.08 -4.27 -2.67
N LEU A 56 3.92 -4.67 -3.62
CA LEU A 56 5.32 -4.24 -3.68
C LEU A 56 5.44 -2.72 -3.87
N LEU A 57 4.54 -2.13 -4.66
CA LEU A 57 4.49 -0.68 -4.86
C LEU A 57 4.08 0.04 -3.56
N GLN A 58 3.11 -0.52 -2.84
CA GLN A 58 2.71 -0.03 -1.52
C GLN A 58 3.86 -0.16 -0.50
N LEU A 59 4.59 -1.27 -0.50
CA LEU A 59 5.75 -1.50 0.36
C LEU A 59 6.91 -0.55 0.05
N LEU A 60 7.15 -0.25 -1.23
CA LEU A 60 8.10 0.78 -1.67
C LEU A 60 7.69 2.17 -1.15
N GLY A 61 6.41 2.51 -1.21
CA GLY A 61 5.87 3.75 -0.63
C GLY A 61 6.15 3.86 0.86
N ILE A 62 5.89 2.80 1.62
CA ILE A 62 6.22 2.73 3.06
C ILE A 62 7.73 2.88 3.29
N GLY A 63 8.55 2.21 2.48
CA GLY A 63 10.01 2.32 2.55
C GLY A 63 10.49 3.77 2.33
N ILE A 64 9.95 4.45 1.33
CA ILE A 64 10.25 5.87 1.05
C ILE A 64 9.78 6.77 2.20
N MET A 65 8.61 6.50 2.79
CA MET A 65 8.12 7.23 3.95
C MET A 65 9.02 7.04 5.19
N LEU A 66 9.47 5.82 5.45
CA LEU A 66 10.38 5.50 6.57
C LEU A 66 11.75 6.13 6.37
N VAL A 67 12.31 6.05 5.17
CA VAL A 67 13.57 6.74 4.84
C VAL A 67 13.36 8.26 5.01
N GLY A 68 12.27 8.79 4.47
CA GLY A 68 11.90 10.20 4.61
C GLY A 68 11.72 10.65 6.07
N SER A 69 11.19 9.81 6.95
CA SER A 69 11.02 10.14 8.37
C SER A 69 12.35 10.11 9.12
N VAL A 70 13.24 9.15 8.84
CA VAL A 70 14.60 9.10 9.43
C VAL A 70 15.46 10.29 9.00
N PHE A 71 15.34 10.74 7.75
CA PHE A 71 16.07 11.92 7.27
C PHE A 71 15.41 13.26 7.66
N SER A 72 14.13 13.25 8.05
CA SER A 72 13.41 14.48 8.45
C SER A 72 13.10 14.60 9.93
N SER A 73 13.37 13.58 10.73
CA SER A 73 13.52 13.74 12.17
C SER A 73 14.66 14.73 12.40
N PRO A 74 14.40 15.92 12.94
CA PRO A 74 15.49 16.74 13.44
C PRO A 74 16.09 15.92 14.57
N THR A 75 17.36 15.56 14.43
CA THR A 75 18.17 15.12 15.56
C THR A 75 18.24 16.31 16.54
N HIS A 76 17.23 16.44 17.39
CA HIS A 76 17.31 17.26 18.59
C HIS A 76 18.18 16.48 19.58
N ILE A 77 19.49 16.70 19.45
CA ILE A 77 20.46 16.60 20.55
C ILE A 77 20.34 17.89 21.36
#